data_AF-A0A8T0LK93-F1
#
_entry.id   AF-A0A8T0LK93-F1
#
_cell.length_a   1.000
_cell.length_b   1.000
_cell.length_c   1.000
_cell.angle_alpha   90.00
_cell.angle_beta   90.00
_cell.angle_gamma   90.00
#
_symmetry.space_group_name_H-M   'P 1'
#
loop_
_entity.id
_entity.type
_entity.pdbx_description
1 polymer ?
#
loop_
_entity_poly.entity_id
_entity_poly.type
_entity_poly.pdbx_seq_one_letter_code
_entity_poly.pdbx_strand_id
1 'polypeptide(L)'
;MLREMLNLQVQEAKNLKRILKRRTRIGRMEDMLGVKRLKTLPNDIPECTVQALEDMLRESDDIYAKLDLVYAERGMDEVPCPGKIRHANREIINGVFLEIMEKQLVPFPAKMTECAVWAAFGQFGMQSLQCVKDFNAQVDFHAQHSQKTNDTMMISYQAATSGFQNVRNIYIRKVVRKYVEADRTVFICHLISEPITLEGLAEISLSGKLCIVVQKAKDMQRGEGELALIQSCYIVSCHKLNDQSRELLSDGYIDVAITVWEEMMSGVSRVVESSLIDASF
;
A
#
# COMPACT_ATOMS: atom_id res chain seq x y z
N MET A 1 2.45 -35.90 26.65
CA MET A 1 1.20 -36.26 25.93
C MET A 1 0.06 -35.28 26.14
N LEU A 2 -0.76 -35.33 27.21
CA LEU A 2 -1.95 -34.44 27.33
C LEU A 2 -1.64 -32.93 27.29
N ARG A 3 -0.53 -32.51 27.89
CA ARG A 3 -0.10 -31.11 27.94
C ARG A 3 0.41 -30.59 26.59
N GLU A 4 1.03 -31.45 25.79
CA GLU A 4 1.49 -31.12 24.43
C GLU A 4 0.32 -31.03 23.46
N MET A 5 -0.64 -31.95 23.60
CA MET A 5 -1.90 -31.93 22.83
C MET A 5 -2.71 -30.66 23.13
N LEU A 6 -2.77 -30.26 24.41
CA LEU A 6 -3.41 -29.00 24.81
C LEU A 6 -2.68 -27.78 24.23
N ASN A 7 -1.35 -27.77 24.22
CA ASN A 7 -0.57 -26.69 23.62
C ASN A 7 -0.77 -26.58 22.10
N LEU A 8 -0.85 -27.72 21.40
CA LEU A 8 -1.19 -27.77 19.98
C LEU A 8 -2.58 -27.20 19.72
N GLN A 9 -3.59 -27.63 20.48
CA GLN A 9 -4.95 -27.11 20.36
C GLN A 9 -5.05 -25.61 20.69
N VAL A 10 -4.27 -25.12 21.65
CA VAL A 10 -4.20 -23.69 21.96
C VAL A 10 -3.55 -22.91 20.82
N GLN A 11 -2.51 -23.45 20.18
CA GLN A 11 -1.88 -22.81 19.02
C GLN A 11 -2.80 -22.83 17.80
N GLU A 12 -3.48 -23.94 17.53
CA GLU A 12 -4.48 -24.07 16.48
C GLU A 12 -5.65 -23.11 16.72
N ALA A 13 -6.16 -23.02 17.95
CA ALA A 13 -7.22 -22.08 18.32
C ALA A 13 -6.75 -20.61 18.18
N LYS A 14 -5.49 -20.31 18.50
CA LYS A 14 -4.91 -18.97 18.26
C LYS A 14 -4.76 -18.69 16.78
N ASN A 15 -4.34 -19.65 15.98
CA ASN A 15 -4.22 -19.53 14.52
C ASN A 15 -5.59 -19.37 13.87
N LEU A 16 -6.57 -20.20 14.22
CA LEU A 16 -7.97 -20.08 13.81
C LEU A 16 -8.57 -18.74 14.24
N LYS A 17 -8.32 -18.28 15.47
CA LYS A 17 -8.76 -16.96 15.94
C LYS A 17 -8.12 -15.82 15.13
N ARG A 18 -6.84 -15.94 14.76
CA ARG A 18 -6.16 -14.97 13.88
C ARG A 18 -6.75 -15.01 12.47
N ILE A 19 -6.97 -16.20 11.91
CA ILE A 19 -7.55 -16.41 10.57
C ILE A 19 -8.98 -15.88 10.53
N LEU A 20 -9.81 -16.18 11.53
CA LEU A 20 -11.17 -15.69 11.64
C LEU A 20 -11.20 -14.18 11.83
N LYS A 21 -10.38 -13.60 12.72
CA LYS A 21 -10.26 -12.13 12.84
C LYS A 21 -9.82 -11.49 11.53
N ARG A 22 -8.87 -12.10 10.80
CA ARG A 22 -8.39 -11.63 9.51
C ARG A 22 -9.49 -11.72 8.45
N ARG A 23 -10.22 -12.84 8.36
CA ARG A 23 -11.36 -13.04 7.43
C ARG A 23 -12.55 -12.12 7.75
N THR A 24 -12.91 -11.95 9.02
CA THR A 24 -13.96 -11.00 9.42
C THR A 24 -13.55 -9.54 9.17
N ARG A 25 -12.25 -9.23 9.21
CA ARG A 25 -11.72 -7.90 8.86
C ARG A 25 -11.72 -7.67 7.35
N ILE A 26 -11.33 -8.68 6.57
CA ILE A 26 -11.40 -8.66 5.10
C ILE A 26 -12.85 -8.52 4.63
N GLY A 27 -13.79 -9.30 5.18
CA GLY A 27 -15.21 -9.19 4.84
C GLY A 27 -15.84 -7.84 5.19
N ARG A 28 -15.38 -7.18 6.27
CA ARG A 28 -15.81 -5.81 6.62
C ARG A 28 -15.26 -4.74 5.67
N MET A 29 -14.10 -4.98 5.05
CA MET A 29 -13.52 -4.08 4.06
C MET A 29 -14.14 -4.31 2.67
N GLU A 30 -14.49 -5.55 2.34
CA GLU A 30 -15.24 -5.93 1.13
C GLU A 30 -16.67 -5.35 1.15
N ASP A 31 -17.33 -5.30 2.31
CA ASP A 31 -18.63 -4.61 2.50
C ASP A 31 -18.54 -3.07 2.40
N MET A 32 -17.38 -2.45 2.66
CA MET A 32 -17.25 -0.98 2.75
C MET A 32 -17.00 -0.28 1.40
N LEU A 33 -16.38 -0.94 0.43
CA LEU A 33 -16.18 -0.38 -0.92
C LEU A 33 -17.23 -0.87 -1.94
N GLY A 34 -18.33 -1.47 -1.43
CA GLY A 34 -19.45 -2.00 -2.19
C GLY A 34 -20.75 -2.17 -1.39
N VAL A 35 -21.23 -1.09 -0.76
CA VAL A 35 -22.62 -0.80 -0.30
C VAL A 35 -23.24 -1.75 0.76
N LYS A 36 -23.14 -1.37 2.04
CA LYS A 36 -24.28 -1.31 3.01
C LYS A 36 -23.94 -0.49 4.27
N ARG A 37 -24.53 0.72 4.32
CA ARG A 37 -24.56 1.76 5.38
C ARG A 37 -23.75 3.02 5.08
N LEU A 38 -24.18 3.73 4.04
CA LEU A 38 -23.99 5.18 3.99
C LEU A 38 -24.77 5.83 5.14
N LYS A 39 -24.08 6.52 6.05
CA LYS A 39 -24.55 7.84 6.45
C LYS A 39 -23.98 8.80 5.41
N THR A 40 -24.74 9.02 4.35
CA THR A 40 -24.46 10.03 3.33
C THR A 40 -24.38 11.37 4.06
N LEU A 41 -23.18 11.90 4.26
CA LEU A 41 -23.02 13.36 4.32
C LEU A 41 -23.40 13.89 2.91
N PRO A 42 -23.93 15.13 2.77
CA PRO A 42 -24.49 15.62 1.53
C PRO A 42 -23.61 15.35 0.31
N ASN A 43 -24.30 15.00 -0.77
CA ASN A 43 -23.84 14.27 -1.96
C ASN A 43 -22.92 15.06 -2.91
N ASP A 44 -22.23 16.08 -2.41
CA ASP A 44 -21.31 16.87 -3.21
C ASP A 44 -19.90 16.28 -3.01
N ILE A 45 -19.60 15.19 -3.74
CA ILE A 45 -18.20 14.86 -4.00
C ILE A 45 -17.64 16.09 -4.72
N PRO A 46 -16.68 16.82 -4.13
CA PRO A 46 -16.14 18.00 -4.80
C PRO A 46 -15.57 17.56 -6.14
N GLU A 47 -15.93 18.21 -7.24
CA GLU A 47 -15.39 17.97 -8.59
C GLU A 47 -13.85 17.95 -8.57
N CYS A 48 -13.27 18.75 -7.67
CA CYS A 48 -11.85 18.79 -7.32
C CYS A 48 -11.25 17.41 -6.94
N THR A 49 -12.00 16.51 -6.30
CA THR A 49 -11.53 15.17 -5.93
C THR A 49 -11.37 14.25 -7.14
N VAL A 50 -12.29 14.31 -8.10
CA VAL A 50 -12.22 13.49 -9.32
C VAL A 50 -11.08 14.00 -10.20
N GLN A 51 -10.97 15.31 -10.38
CA GLN A 51 -9.86 15.91 -11.14
C GLN A 51 -8.50 15.53 -10.55
N ALA A 52 -8.35 15.58 -9.22
CA ALA A 52 -7.10 15.17 -8.57
C ALA A 52 -6.76 13.68 -8.81
N LEU A 53 -7.76 12.79 -8.83
CA LEU A 53 -7.54 11.37 -9.14
C LEU A 53 -7.17 11.16 -10.61
N GLU A 54 -7.78 11.92 -11.54
CA GLU A 54 -7.41 11.89 -12.95
C GLU A 54 -5.99 12.41 -13.19
N ASP A 55 -5.57 13.45 -12.48
CA ASP A 55 -4.21 13.98 -12.57
C ASP A 55 -3.19 12.97 -12.03
N MET A 56 -3.48 12.32 -10.90
CA MET A 56 -2.68 11.19 -10.38
C MET A 56 -2.62 10.00 -11.37
N LEU A 57 -3.70 9.76 -12.11
CA LEU A 57 -3.73 8.71 -13.14
C LEU A 57 -2.81 9.08 -14.32
N ARG A 58 -2.84 10.32 -14.80
CA ARG A 58 -1.92 10.82 -15.84
C ARG A 58 -0.47 10.73 -15.37
N GLU A 59 -0.19 11.11 -14.13
CA GLU A 59 1.15 10.95 -13.55
C GLU A 59 1.60 9.48 -13.52
N SER A 60 0.67 8.54 -13.28
CA SER A 60 0.98 7.11 -13.30
C SER A 60 1.39 6.64 -14.69
N ASP A 61 0.74 7.16 -15.75
CA ASP A 61 1.12 6.92 -17.14
C ASP A 61 2.51 7.50 -17.46
N ASP A 62 2.83 8.69 -16.96
CA ASP A 62 4.15 9.32 -17.13
C ASP A 62 5.27 8.53 -16.44
N ILE A 63 5.00 7.99 -15.24
CA ILE A 63 5.93 7.11 -14.52
C ILE A 63 6.14 5.82 -15.31
N TYR A 64 5.05 5.22 -15.81
CA TYR A 64 5.11 4.01 -16.62
C TYR A 64 6.00 4.20 -17.86
N ALA A 65 5.83 5.31 -18.59
CA ALA A 65 6.63 5.62 -19.77
C ALA A 65 8.14 5.75 -19.50
N LYS A 66 8.54 6.00 -18.24
CA LYS A 66 9.93 6.17 -17.81
C LYS A 66 10.40 5.06 -16.87
N LEU A 67 9.62 3.99 -16.71
CA LEU A 67 9.86 2.97 -15.68
C LEU A 67 11.26 2.36 -15.75
N ASP A 68 11.69 1.95 -16.95
CA ASP A 68 12.98 1.30 -17.14
C ASP A 68 14.15 2.25 -16.83
N LEU A 69 14.00 3.54 -17.16
CA LEU A 69 14.95 4.58 -16.77
C LEU A 69 15.01 4.71 -15.24
N VAL A 70 13.84 4.78 -14.58
CA VAL A 70 13.76 4.87 -13.11
C VAL A 70 14.42 3.66 -12.44
N TYR A 71 14.25 2.47 -12.99
CA TYR A 71 14.87 1.25 -12.46
C TYR A 71 16.38 1.24 -12.66
N ALA A 72 16.86 1.69 -13.82
CA ALA A 72 18.28 1.78 -14.12
C ALA A 72 18.98 2.83 -13.23
N GLU A 73 18.43 4.05 -13.15
CA GLU A 73 18.99 5.16 -12.35
C GLU A 73 19.06 4.85 -10.86
N ARG A 74 18.11 4.05 -10.35
CA ARG A 74 18.05 3.66 -8.94
C ARG A 74 18.80 2.36 -8.65
N GLY A 75 19.44 1.75 -9.64
CA GLY A 75 20.26 0.55 -9.45
C GLY A 75 19.42 -0.70 -9.12
N MET A 76 18.21 -0.83 -9.70
CA MET A 76 17.38 -2.02 -9.51
C MET A 76 18.15 -3.31 -9.87
N ASP A 77 19.04 -3.26 -10.85
CA ASP A 77 19.87 -4.41 -11.25
C ASP A 77 20.83 -4.87 -10.16
N GLU A 78 21.29 -3.97 -9.29
CA GLU A 78 22.19 -4.25 -8.17
C GLU A 78 21.50 -4.89 -6.96
N VAL A 79 20.17 -4.83 -6.92
CA VAL A 79 19.38 -5.44 -5.83
C VAL A 79 19.54 -6.97 -5.86
N PRO A 80 19.93 -7.62 -4.75
CA PRO A 80 20.03 -9.08 -4.68
C PRO A 80 18.65 -9.73 -4.83
N CYS A 81 18.62 -10.96 -5.36
CA CYS A 81 17.38 -11.70 -5.58
C CYS A 81 17.45 -13.10 -4.92
N PRO A 82 16.63 -13.38 -3.88
CA PRO A 82 15.74 -12.46 -3.19
C PRO A 82 16.51 -11.45 -2.31
N GLY A 83 15.95 -10.25 -2.14
CA GLY A 83 16.55 -9.24 -1.28
C GLY A 83 16.03 -7.83 -1.52
N LYS A 84 16.51 -6.89 -0.69
CA LYS A 84 16.08 -5.49 -0.74
C LYS A 84 17.21 -4.53 -0.41
N ILE A 85 17.16 -3.35 -1.01
CA ILE A 85 17.99 -2.18 -0.69
C ILE A 85 17.06 -1.10 -0.15
N ARG A 86 17.50 -0.40 0.89
CA ARG A 86 16.71 0.60 1.61
C ARG A 86 17.53 1.86 1.84
N HIS A 87 17.00 2.99 1.43
CA HIS A 87 17.53 4.32 1.74
C HIS A 87 16.47 5.13 2.47
N ALA A 88 16.84 5.75 3.59
CA ALA A 88 15.96 6.67 4.29
C ALA A 88 16.74 7.90 4.74
N ASN A 89 16.16 9.07 4.57
CA ASN A 89 16.69 10.33 5.03
C ASN A 89 15.68 11.00 5.96
N ARG A 90 16.00 11.03 7.25
CA ARG A 90 15.10 11.53 8.31
C ARG A 90 15.02 13.05 8.37
N GLU A 91 15.98 13.74 7.76
CA GLU A 91 16.15 15.19 7.85
C GLU A 91 15.51 15.92 6.67
N ILE A 92 15.13 15.19 5.60
CA ILE A 92 14.53 15.80 4.41
C ILE A 92 13.06 16.15 4.67
N ILE A 93 12.73 17.40 4.36
CA ILE A 93 11.37 17.90 4.17
C ILE A 93 11.33 18.50 2.76
N ASN A 94 10.22 18.35 2.02
CA ASN A 94 10.09 18.72 0.61
C ASN A 94 10.98 17.86 -0.31
N GLY A 95 10.92 16.55 -0.14
CA GLY A 95 11.70 15.62 -0.95
C GLY A 95 11.43 14.17 -0.59
N VAL A 96 12.20 13.28 -1.22
CA VAL A 96 12.15 11.84 -0.96
C VAL A 96 12.86 11.54 0.35
N PHE A 97 12.14 10.98 1.31
CA PHE A 97 12.68 10.61 2.63
C PHE A 97 12.81 9.09 2.79
N LEU A 98 12.15 8.29 1.94
CA LEU A 98 12.24 6.83 1.97
C LEU A 98 12.21 6.28 0.55
N GLU A 99 13.15 5.39 0.28
CA GLU A 99 13.23 4.62 -0.94
C GLU A 99 13.54 3.15 -0.61
N ILE A 100 12.78 2.24 -1.20
CA ILE A 100 13.00 0.81 -1.05
C ILE A 100 12.96 0.18 -2.44
N MET A 101 13.94 -0.66 -2.74
CA MET A 101 13.93 -1.53 -3.91
C MET A 101 14.02 -2.96 -3.45
N GLU A 102 13.22 -3.84 -4.04
CA GLU A 102 13.10 -5.22 -3.61
C GLU A 102 12.97 -6.14 -4.84
N LYS A 103 13.67 -7.27 -4.80
CA LYS A 103 13.46 -8.40 -5.73
C LYS A 103 13.03 -9.63 -4.96
N GLN A 104 12.02 -10.31 -5.46
CA GLN A 104 11.52 -11.56 -4.89
C GLN A 104 11.29 -12.59 -6.00
N LEU A 105 11.68 -13.84 -5.76
CA LEU A 105 11.29 -14.98 -6.58
C LEU A 105 10.21 -15.74 -5.84
N VAL A 106 9.11 -16.02 -6.54
CA VAL A 106 7.99 -16.78 -5.98
C VAL A 106 7.72 -18.02 -6.84
N PRO A 107 7.42 -19.18 -6.22
CA PRO A 107 7.23 -20.45 -6.92
C PRO A 107 5.83 -20.59 -7.52
N PHE A 108 5.42 -19.58 -8.27
CA PHE A 108 4.11 -19.51 -8.89
C PHE A 108 4.21 -18.88 -10.29
N PRO A 109 3.31 -19.26 -11.23
CA PRO A 109 3.22 -18.65 -12.55
C PRO A 109 3.08 -17.13 -12.47
N ALA A 110 3.73 -16.41 -13.40
CA ALA A 110 3.66 -14.95 -13.47
C ALA A 110 2.22 -14.43 -13.52
N LYS A 111 1.30 -15.14 -14.19
CA LYS A 111 -0.12 -14.77 -14.25
C LYS A 111 -0.83 -14.87 -12.90
N MET A 112 -0.50 -15.88 -12.10
CA MET A 112 -1.07 -16.04 -10.76
C MET A 112 -0.54 -14.96 -9.83
N THR A 113 0.76 -14.68 -9.91
CA THR A 113 1.42 -13.59 -9.17
C THR A 113 0.87 -12.22 -9.54
N GLU A 114 0.63 -11.94 -10.83
CA GLU A 114 -0.05 -10.72 -11.28
C GLU A 114 -1.40 -10.55 -10.56
N CYS A 115 -2.24 -11.58 -10.56
CA CYS A 115 -3.56 -11.52 -9.92
C CYS A 115 -3.45 -11.26 -8.42
N ALA A 116 -2.48 -11.89 -7.74
CA ALA A 116 -2.22 -11.70 -6.32
C ALA A 116 -1.75 -10.26 -6.02
N VAL A 117 -0.86 -9.68 -6.83
CA VAL A 117 -0.42 -8.28 -6.71
C VAL A 117 -1.58 -7.32 -6.91
N TRP A 118 -2.42 -7.53 -7.94
CA TRP A 118 -3.62 -6.72 -8.16
C TRP A 118 -4.58 -6.76 -6.97
N ALA A 119 -4.81 -7.95 -6.39
CA ALA A 119 -5.65 -8.12 -5.22
C ALA A 119 -5.06 -7.40 -3.98
N ALA A 120 -3.74 -7.48 -3.80
CA ALA A 120 -3.04 -6.82 -2.71
C ALA A 120 -3.20 -5.29 -2.75
N PHE A 121 -3.16 -4.69 -3.94
CA PHE A 121 -3.43 -3.26 -4.11
C PHE A 121 -4.86 -2.85 -3.72
N GLY A 122 -5.84 -3.75 -3.83
CA GLY A 122 -7.19 -3.50 -3.30
C GLY A 122 -7.19 -3.24 -1.79
N GLN A 123 -6.27 -3.89 -1.06
CA GLN A 123 -6.15 -3.80 0.40
C GLN A 123 -5.11 -2.74 0.87
N PHE A 124 -4.20 -2.36 -0.02
CA PHE A 124 -3.14 -1.38 0.21
C PHE A 124 -3.70 0.00 0.58
N GLY A 125 -3.08 0.67 1.57
CA GLY A 125 -3.52 1.96 2.10
C GLY A 125 -4.55 1.89 3.23
N MET A 126 -5.29 0.78 3.35
CA MET A 126 -6.41 0.67 4.30
C MET A 126 -6.07 -0.16 5.56
N GLN A 127 -5.08 -1.06 5.48
CA GLN A 127 -4.75 -1.96 6.59
C GLN A 127 -3.66 -1.41 7.54
N SER A 128 -2.81 -0.51 7.06
CA SER A 128 -1.60 0.00 7.75
C SER A 128 -1.89 1.01 8.87
N LEU A 129 -3.03 1.71 8.83
CA LEU A 129 -3.41 2.63 9.90
C LEU A 129 -3.73 1.93 11.24
N GLN A 130 -3.83 0.59 11.25
CA GLN A 130 -4.07 -0.20 12.46
C GLN A 130 -2.78 -0.80 13.06
N CYS A 131 -1.61 -0.52 12.47
CA CYS A 131 -0.35 -1.13 12.87
C CYS A 131 0.33 -0.46 14.07
N VAL A 132 -0.17 0.71 14.50
CA VAL A 132 0.24 1.33 15.76
C VAL A 132 -0.46 0.60 16.91
N LYS A 133 0.06 -0.60 17.25
CA LYS A 133 -0.52 -1.57 18.19
C LYS A 133 -0.78 -1.05 19.60
N ASP A 134 -0.19 0.09 19.97
CA ASP A 134 -0.23 0.61 21.33
C ASP A 134 -1.43 1.53 21.61
N PHE A 135 -2.22 1.87 20.60
CA PHE A 135 -3.38 2.73 20.78
C PHE A 135 -4.64 1.95 20.46
N ASN A 136 -5.56 1.89 21.42
CA ASN A 136 -6.93 1.35 21.30
C ASN A 136 -7.80 2.16 20.30
N ALA A 137 -7.18 2.84 19.35
CA ALA A 137 -7.79 3.78 18.43
C ALA A 137 -8.58 3.00 17.36
N GLN A 138 -9.88 3.20 17.35
CA GLN A 138 -10.72 2.75 16.24
C GLN A 138 -10.53 3.73 15.09
N VAL A 139 -10.17 3.20 13.92
CA VAL A 139 -10.07 3.97 12.67
C VAL A 139 -11.34 3.72 11.87
N ASP A 140 -12.13 4.77 11.69
CA ASP A 140 -13.32 4.74 10.84
C ASP A 140 -12.97 5.28 9.45
N PHE A 141 -13.41 4.58 8.41
CA PHE A 141 -13.15 4.93 7.03
C PHE A 141 -14.43 5.44 6.37
N HIS A 142 -14.34 6.59 5.71
CA HIS A 142 -15.42 7.21 4.97
C HIS A 142 -15.00 7.34 3.51
N ALA A 143 -15.44 6.38 2.69
CA ALA A 143 -15.20 6.43 1.25
C ALA A 143 -15.95 7.61 0.62
N GLN A 144 -15.25 8.38 -0.20
CA GLN A 144 -15.81 9.49 -0.96
C GLN A 144 -15.92 9.16 -2.45
N HIS A 145 -14.94 8.42 -2.98
CA HIS A 145 -14.96 7.94 -4.35
C HIS A 145 -14.32 6.55 -4.40
N SER A 146 -14.89 5.67 -5.22
CA SER A 146 -14.33 4.36 -5.51
C SER A 146 -14.73 3.96 -6.92
N GLN A 147 -13.73 3.89 -7.80
CA GLN A 147 -13.87 3.34 -9.14
C GLN A 147 -12.86 2.22 -9.30
N LYS A 148 -13.32 1.08 -9.81
CA LYS A 148 -12.47 -0.07 -10.07
C LYS A 148 -12.86 -0.70 -11.40
N THR A 149 -11.88 -0.81 -12.28
CA THR A 149 -11.93 -1.57 -13.54
C THR A 149 -10.96 -2.75 -13.44
N ASN A 150 -10.72 -3.44 -14.55
CA ASN A 150 -9.77 -4.56 -14.61
C ASN A 150 -8.30 -4.11 -14.56
N ASP A 151 -8.05 -2.84 -14.88
CA ASP A 151 -6.72 -2.25 -15.03
C ASP A 151 -6.52 -1.00 -14.16
N THR A 152 -7.58 -0.47 -13.54
CA THR A 152 -7.51 0.76 -12.74
C THR A 152 -8.24 0.62 -11.42
N MET A 153 -7.68 1.20 -10.37
CA MET A 153 -8.38 1.49 -9.12
C MET A 153 -8.16 2.96 -8.78
N MET A 154 -9.22 3.73 -8.61
CA MET A 154 -9.17 5.09 -8.10
C MET A 154 -10.03 5.15 -6.84
N ILE A 155 -9.43 5.46 -5.72
CA ILE A 155 -10.10 5.47 -4.43
C ILE A 155 -9.76 6.78 -3.72
N SER A 156 -10.78 7.46 -3.23
CA SER A 156 -10.63 8.54 -2.27
C SER A 156 -11.44 8.22 -1.03
N TYR A 157 -10.81 8.33 0.14
CA TYR A 157 -11.47 8.12 1.41
C TYR A 157 -10.84 8.97 2.50
N GLN A 158 -11.64 9.25 3.53
CA GLN A 158 -11.17 9.84 4.77
C GLN A 158 -11.00 8.75 5.82
N ALA A 159 -9.91 8.80 6.56
CA ALA A 159 -9.69 7.97 7.73
C ALA A 159 -9.77 8.86 8.98
N ALA A 160 -10.77 8.61 9.82
CA ALA A 160 -10.97 9.27 11.10
C ALA A 160 -10.38 8.38 12.20
N THR A 161 -9.44 8.91 12.98
CA THR A 161 -8.86 8.15 14.11
C THR A 161 -9.46 8.63 15.42
N SER A 162 -10.21 7.76 16.10
CA SER A 162 -10.67 8.06 17.46
C SER A 162 -9.52 7.82 18.45
N GLY A 163 -9.01 8.89 19.08
CA GLY A 163 -7.98 8.78 20.13
C GLY A 163 -6.76 9.70 20.00
N PHE A 164 -6.56 10.36 18.85
CA PHE A 164 -5.52 11.39 18.71
C PHE A 164 -6.12 12.79 18.94
N GLN A 165 -5.51 13.57 19.84
CA GLN A 165 -6.02 14.91 20.18
C GLN A 165 -5.86 15.93 19.03
N ASN A 166 -4.91 15.71 18.10
CA ASN A 166 -4.52 16.71 17.09
C ASN A 166 -4.67 16.29 15.61
N VAL A 167 -4.97 15.02 15.30
CA VAL A 167 -5.29 14.58 13.92
C VAL A 167 -6.68 13.98 13.94
N ARG A 168 -7.70 14.76 13.53
CA ARG A 168 -9.08 14.29 13.52
C ARG A 168 -9.37 13.41 12.31
N ASN A 169 -8.87 13.78 11.13
CA ASN A 169 -9.11 13.05 9.88
C ASN A 169 -7.87 13.13 8.97
N ILE A 170 -7.61 12.06 8.21
CA ILE A 170 -6.63 12.03 7.13
C ILE A 170 -7.38 11.78 5.82
N TYR A 171 -7.11 12.59 4.81
CA TYR A 171 -7.58 12.40 3.46
C TYR A 171 -6.60 11.51 2.69
N ILE A 172 -7.08 10.45 2.06
CA ILE A 172 -6.24 9.53 1.30
C ILE A 172 -6.81 9.38 -0.11
N ARG A 173 -5.96 9.65 -1.11
CA ARG A 173 -6.21 9.35 -2.52
C ARG A 173 -5.26 8.25 -2.96
N LYS A 174 -5.78 7.26 -3.66
CA LYS A 174 -5.02 6.16 -4.23
C LYS A 174 -5.44 5.95 -5.68
N VAL A 175 -4.46 5.98 -6.58
CA VAL A 175 -4.61 5.52 -7.95
C VAL A 175 -3.71 4.32 -8.16
N VAL A 176 -4.23 3.25 -8.73
CA VAL A 176 -3.46 2.08 -9.15
C VAL A 176 -3.79 1.81 -10.60
N ARG A 177 -2.77 1.69 -11.45
CA ARG A 177 -2.90 1.39 -12.87
C ARG A 177 -2.04 0.18 -13.22
N LYS A 178 -2.62 -0.74 -13.99
CA LYS A 178 -2.00 -1.98 -14.45
C LYS A 178 -1.76 -1.92 -15.96
N TYR A 179 -0.54 -2.18 -16.37
CA TYR A 179 -0.11 -2.24 -17.77
C TYR A 179 0.37 -3.66 -18.07
N VAL A 180 -0.21 -4.29 -19.08
CA VAL A 180 0.14 -5.66 -19.48
C VAL A 180 0.97 -5.58 -20.76
N GLU A 181 2.21 -6.04 -20.69
CA GLU A 181 3.13 -6.14 -21.83
C GLU A 181 3.26 -7.60 -22.27
N ALA A 182 4.08 -7.85 -23.29
CA ALA A 182 4.27 -9.19 -23.83
C ALA A 182 4.98 -10.15 -22.85
N ASP A 183 5.91 -9.64 -22.05
CA ASP A 183 6.79 -10.43 -21.18
C ASP A 183 6.64 -10.11 -19.68
N ARG A 184 5.96 -9.01 -19.34
CA ARG A 184 5.78 -8.55 -17.97
C ARG A 184 4.43 -7.84 -17.76
N THR A 185 4.03 -7.75 -16.50
CA THR A 185 2.94 -6.87 -16.06
C THR A 185 3.48 -5.84 -15.09
N VAL A 186 3.15 -4.58 -15.33
CA VAL A 186 3.56 -3.45 -14.50
C VAL A 186 2.37 -2.92 -13.73
N PHE A 187 2.58 -2.61 -12.46
CA PHE A 187 1.64 -1.91 -11.60
C PHE A 187 2.28 -0.62 -11.12
N ILE A 188 1.60 0.50 -11.38
CA ILE A 188 1.95 1.80 -10.81
C ILE A 188 0.86 2.15 -9.80
N CYS A 189 1.27 2.44 -8.57
CA CYS A 189 0.39 2.90 -7.50
C CYS A 189 0.89 4.25 -7.00
N HIS A 190 0.03 5.26 -7.08
CA HIS A 190 0.25 6.58 -6.53
C HIS A 190 -0.70 6.77 -5.36
N LEU A 191 -0.14 7.04 -4.18
CA LEU A 191 -0.87 7.27 -2.95
C LEU A 191 -0.51 8.66 -2.43
N ILE A 192 -1.53 9.48 -2.15
CA ILE A 192 -1.38 10.77 -1.48
C ILE A 192 -2.16 10.70 -0.17
N SER A 193 -1.52 11.15 0.91
CA SER A 193 -2.11 11.25 2.25
C SER A 193 -1.93 12.67 2.77
N GLU A 194 -3.05 13.34 3.05
CA GLU A 194 -3.10 14.74 3.49
C GLU A 194 -3.88 14.83 4.81
N PRO A 195 -3.35 15.49 5.85
CA PRO A 195 -4.10 15.71 7.08
C PRO A 195 -5.25 16.70 6.83
N ILE A 196 -6.43 16.42 7.39
CA ILE A 196 -7.56 17.34 7.40
C ILE A 196 -7.64 17.95 8.80
N THR A 197 -7.27 19.21 8.94
CA THR A 197 -7.32 19.93 10.21
C THR A 197 -8.51 20.87 10.30
N LEU A 198 -9.11 20.94 11.48
CA LEU A 198 -9.87 22.11 11.91
C LEU A 198 -8.79 23.17 12.20
N GLU A 199 -8.82 24.32 11.52
CA GLU A 199 -7.93 25.46 11.81
C GLU A 199 -6.44 25.29 11.40
N GLY A 200 -6.17 25.00 10.12
CA GLY A 200 -4.93 25.46 9.47
C GLY A 200 -3.62 24.72 9.77
N LEU A 201 -3.61 23.69 10.63
CA LEU A 201 -2.44 22.87 10.96
C LEU A 201 -2.16 21.73 9.95
N ALA A 202 -2.51 21.90 8.67
CA ALA A 202 -2.12 20.96 7.63
C ALA A 202 -0.67 21.27 7.21
N GLU A 203 0.31 20.65 7.88
CA GLU A 203 1.71 21.03 7.66
C GLU A 203 2.40 20.19 6.58
N ILE A 204 2.05 18.91 6.41
CA ILE A 204 2.75 17.99 5.51
C ILE A 204 1.80 17.05 4.77
N SER A 205 1.93 16.99 3.45
CA SER A 205 1.39 15.95 2.58
C SER A 205 2.44 14.87 2.35
N LEU A 206 2.02 13.60 2.38
CA LEU A 206 2.86 12.46 2.04
C LEU A 206 2.43 11.91 0.69
N SER A 207 3.38 11.71 -0.21
CA SER A 207 3.15 11.08 -1.51
C SER A 207 4.05 9.86 -1.67
N GLY A 208 3.43 8.70 -1.92
CA GLY A 208 4.11 7.46 -2.25
C GLY A 208 3.86 7.06 -3.69
N LYS A 209 4.93 6.76 -4.41
CA LYS A 209 4.93 6.21 -5.77
C LYS A 209 5.53 4.81 -5.72
N LEU A 210 4.74 3.83 -6.12
CA LEU A 210 5.05 2.41 -6.06
C LEU A 210 5.00 1.83 -7.47
N CYS A 211 6.10 1.23 -7.88
CA CYS A 211 6.21 0.51 -9.15
C CYS A 211 6.47 -0.95 -8.83
N ILE A 212 5.64 -1.86 -9.33
CA ILE A 212 5.85 -3.31 -9.20
C ILE A 212 5.82 -3.91 -10.59
N VAL A 213 6.87 -4.65 -10.94
CA VAL A 213 6.97 -5.43 -12.17
C VAL A 213 6.91 -6.90 -11.82
N VAL A 214 5.99 -7.62 -12.45
CA VAL A 214 5.86 -9.08 -12.36
C VAL A 214 6.19 -9.67 -13.72
N GLN A 215 7.16 -10.58 -13.76
CA GLN A 215 7.55 -11.25 -15.00
C GLN A 215 7.96 -12.70 -14.73
N LYS A 216 8.08 -13.49 -15.80
CA LYS A 216 8.65 -14.85 -15.68
C LYS A 216 10.15 -14.74 -15.35
N ALA A 217 10.62 -15.54 -14.39
CA ALA A 217 12.05 -15.60 -14.09
C ALA A 217 12.83 -16.16 -15.30
N LYS A 218 13.89 -15.45 -15.72
CA LYS A 218 14.85 -15.95 -16.72
C LYS A 218 15.75 -16.98 -16.01
N ASP A 219 16.14 -18.05 -16.71
CA ASP A 219 17.01 -19.15 -16.24
C ASP A 219 16.37 -20.28 -15.41
N MET A 220 15.29 -20.89 -15.90
CA MET A 220 14.88 -22.20 -15.40
C MET A 220 15.54 -23.32 -16.21
N GLN A 221 16.33 -24.18 -15.54
CA GLN A 221 16.65 -25.49 -16.09
C GLN A 221 15.36 -26.30 -16.26
N ARG A 222 15.29 -27.11 -17.31
CA ARG A 222 14.11 -27.88 -17.72
C ARG A 222 13.71 -28.88 -16.62
N GLY A 223 12.83 -28.48 -15.71
CA GLY A 223 12.35 -29.33 -14.61
C GLY A 223 11.88 -28.59 -13.35
N GLU A 224 12.28 -27.33 -13.14
CA GLU A 224 11.76 -26.49 -12.06
C GLU A 224 10.41 -25.86 -12.46
N GLY A 225 9.46 -25.82 -11.53
CA GLY A 225 8.14 -25.23 -11.75
C GLY A 225 8.21 -23.76 -12.20
N GLU A 226 7.11 -23.23 -12.74
CA GLU A 226 7.08 -21.83 -13.17
C GLU A 226 7.32 -20.88 -12.00
N LEU A 227 8.44 -20.14 -12.03
CA LEU A 227 8.73 -19.06 -11.08
C LEU A 227 8.42 -17.69 -11.69
N ALA A 228 7.94 -16.79 -10.85
CA ALA A 228 7.78 -15.38 -11.17
C ALA A 228 8.82 -14.55 -10.40
N LEU A 229 9.39 -13.56 -11.08
CA LEU A 229 10.17 -12.50 -10.48
C LEU A 229 9.27 -11.30 -10.22
N ILE A 230 9.31 -10.78 -9.00
CA ILE A 230 8.68 -9.53 -8.59
C ILE A 230 9.79 -8.51 -8.33
N GLN A 231 9.75 -7.37 -9.01
CA GLN A 231 10.65 -6.24 -8.77
C GLN A 231 9.84 -5.03 -8.34
N SER A 232 10.09 -4.54 -7.13
CA SER A 232 9.32 -3.46 -6.52
C SER A 232 10.23 -2.28 -6.24
N CYS A 233 9.85 -1.09 -6.71
CA CYS A 233 10.46 0.19 -6.36
C CYS A 233 9.42 1.04 -5.64
N TYR A 234 9.77 1.54 -4.47
CA TYR A 234 8.91 2.35 -3.65
C TYR A 234 9.61 3.64 -3.30
N ILE A 235 8.97 4.76 -3.62
CA ILE A 235 9.51 6.11 -3.41
C ILE A 235 8.49 6.88 -2.60
N VAL A 236 8.89 7.38 -1.44
CA VAL A 236 8.03 8.15 -0.56
C VAL A 236 8.63 9.52 -0.31
N SER A 237 7.80 10.53 -0.53
CA SER A 237 8.13 11.94 -0.41
C SER A 237 7.19 12.64 0.54
N CYS A 238 7.68 13.70 1.16
CA CYS A 238 6.91 14.60 2.00
C CYS A 238 7.01 16.02 1.45
N HIS A 239 5.90 16.75 1.48
CA HIS A 239 5.83 18.13 1.00
C HIS A 239 5.07 18.99 2.00
N LYS A 240 5.62 20.16 2.34
CA LYS A 240 4.93 21.17 3.13
C LYS A 240 3.79 21.76 2.30
N LEU A 241 2.63 21.87 2.92
CA LEU A 241 1.45 22.46 2.25
C LEU A 241 1.44 24.00 2.37
N ASN A 242 2.12 24.58 3.36
CA ASN A 242 2.23 26.03 3.57
C ASN A 242 3.65 26.43 4.02
N ASP A 243 4.20 27.51 3.46
CA ASP A 243 5.54 28.03 3.83
C ASP A 243 5.56 28.80 5.17
N GLN A 244 4.39 29.18 5.70
CA GLN A 244 4.26 29.93 6.95
C GLN A 244 4.23 29.05 8.21
N SER A 245 4.21 27.72 8.07
CA SER A 245 4.27 26.80 9.21
C SER A 245 5.69 26.80 9.80
N ARG A 246 5.87 27.65 10.81
CA ARG A 246 7.08 27.68 11.64
C ARG A 246 7.15 26.40 12.47
N GLU A 247 8.09 25.53 12.10
CA GLU A 247 8.90 24.73 13.03
C GLU A 247 8.16 23.89 14.08
N LEU A 248 7.05 23.23 13.73
CA LEU A 248 6.36 22.30 14.64
C LEU A 248 6.21 20.88 14.07
N LEU A 249 7.19 20.46 13.27
CA LEU A 249 7.44 19.02 13.20
C LEU A 249 7.87 18.55 14.57
N SER A 250 7.00 17.82 15.26
CA SER A 250 7.41 17.08 16.44
C SER A 250 8.59 16.20 16.05
N ASP A 251 9.66 16.29 16.82
CA ASP A 251 10.82 15.41 16.71
C ASP A 251 10.34 13.95 16.54
N GLY A 252 10.72 13.29 15.44
CA GLY A 252 10.28 11.94 15.10
C GLY A 252 9.05 11.76 14.19
N TYR A 253 8.41 12.81 13.65
CA TYR A 253 7.29 12.63 12.69
C TYR A 253 7.71 11.81 11.46
N ILE A 254 8.87 12.10 10.88
CA ILE A 254 9.40 11.37 9.72
C ILE A 254 9.71 9.92 10.08
N ASP A 255 10.18 9.63 11.30
CA ASP A 255 10.40 8.25 11.75
C ASP A 255 9.09 7.46 11.87
N VAL A 256 8.03 8.09 12.39
CA VAL A 256 6.69 7.49 12.41
C VAL A 256 6.19 7.26 10.98
N ALA A 257 6.35 8.24 10.08
CA ALA A 257 5.95 8.10 8.68
C ALA A 257 6.71 6.94 8.01
N ILE A 258 8.04 6.87 8.15
CA ILE A 258 8.87 5.76 7.64
C ILE A 258 8.31 4.42 8.13
N THR A 259 8.05 4.30 9.43
CA THR A 259 7.55 3.04 10.03
C THR A 259 6.18 2.65 9.45
N VAL A 260 5.27 3.61 9.30
CA VAL A 260 3.93 3.38 8.73
C VAL A 260 4.04 2.94 7.26
N TRP A 261 4.89 3.59 6.48
CA TRP A 261 5.09 3.25 5.07
C TRP A 261 5.72 1.87 4.93
N GLU A 262 6.77 1.56 5.68
CA GLU A 262 7.42 0.25 5.65
C GLU A 262 6.49 -0.91 5.99
N GLU A 263 5.64 -0.73 7.01
CA GLU A 263 4.64 -1.73 7.37
C GLU A 263 3.56 -1.86 6.28
N MET A 264 3.18 -0.75 5.65
CA MET A 264 2.23 -0.77 4.54
C MET A 264 2.79 -1.53 3.34
N MET A 265 4.07 -1.34 3.03
CA MET A 265 4.78 -2.02 1.93
C MET A 265 4.96 -3.51 2.23
N SER A 266 5.40 -3.83 3.45
CA SER A 266 5.50 -5.22 3.94
C SER A 266 4.13 -5.92 3.93
N GLY A 267 3.06 -5.16 4.15
CA GLY A 267 1.68 -5.60 4.03
C GLY A 267 1.32 -6.08 2.62
N VAL A 268 1.82 -5.41 1.57
CA VAL A 268 1.60 -5.83 0.17
C VAL A 268 2.23 -7.20 -0.05
N SER A 269 3.52 -7.36 0.23
CA SER A 269 4.25 -8.62 0.01
C SER A 269 3.58 -9.77 0.76
N ARG A 270 3.17 -9.57 2.01
CA ARG A 270 2.46 -10.60 2.79
C ARG A 270 1.09 -10.95 2.22
N VAL A 271 0.35 -9.99 1.67
CA VAL A 271 -0.95 -10.27 1.04
C VAL A 271 -0.72 -11.05 -0.26
N VAL A 272 0.27 -10.67 -1.07
CA VAL A 272 0.65 -11.41 -2.29
C VAL A 272 1.01 -12.86 -1.96
N GLU A 273 1.92 -13.09 -1.02
CA GLU A 273 2.32 -14.44 -0.60
C GLU A 273 1.12 -15.26 -0.10
N SER A 274 0.30 -14.67 0.78
CA SER A 274 -0.90 -15.35 1.32
C SER A 274 -1.89 -15.70 0.21
N SER A 275 -2.15 -14.79 -0.73
CA SER A 275 -3.05 -15.03 -1.86
C SER A 275 -2.54 -16.10 -2.82
N LEU A 276 -1.22 -16.15 -3.05
CA LEU A 276 -0.58 -17.18 -3.86
C LEU A 276 -0.71 -18.56 -3.22
N ILE A 277 -0.47 -18.66 -1.91
CA ILE A 277 -0.64 -19.90 -1.16
C ILE A 277 -2.12 -20.34 -1.19
N ASP A 278 -3.05 -19.43 -0.88
CA ASP A 278 -4.48 -19.75 -0.80
C ASP A 278 -5.06 -20.21 -2.15
N ALA A 279 -4.56 -19.69 -3.27
CA ALA A 279 -5.03 -20.08 -4.61
C ALA A 279 -4.32 -21.33 -5.18
N SER A 280 -3.35 -21.89 -4.46
CA SER A 280 -2.64 -23.12 -4.85
C SER A 280 -3.24 -24.40 -4.26
N PHE A 281 -4.26 -24.28 -3.41
CA PHE A 281 -5.04 -25.36 -2.81
C PHE A 281 -6.52 -25.28 -3.22
#